data_AF-A0AB34HY18-F1
#
_entry.id   AF-A0AB34HY18-F1
#
_cell.length_a   1.000
_cell.length_b   1.000
_cell.length_c   1.000
_cell.angle_alpha   90.00
_cell.angle_beta   90.00
_cell.angle_gamma   90.00
#
_symmetry.space_group_name_H-M   'P 1'
#
loop_
_entity.id
_entity.type
_entity.pdbx_description
1 polymer ?
#
loop_
_entity_poly.entity_id
_entity_poly.type
_entity_poly.pdbx_seq_one_letter_code
_entity_poly.pdbx_strand_id
1 'polypeptide(L)'
;MSTVEEDTTVLELRISGSNFDLSSFNPHGISTCTNEDNTMYLLVVNHPDFKSTVELFKFQEEEKSLLHLKTIKHKLLPNLNGIVGVGPEHFYAINDHYFVDPYLRSWELYLGLAWSFVVYYSPNEVRVVASGFDFAVESTSHLMAMLAHKIHVYEKHANWTLTPLKKPLDFNTLMDNVSQDPVTGDLWVGRHPNGMKIFFYDPENPTGSECKQEFETHFAMGI
;
A
#
# COMPACT_ATOMS: atom_id res chain seq x y z
N MET A 1 -27.05 -18.69 12.60
CA MET A 1 -25.77 -17.97 12.50
C MET A 1 -24.73 -18.89 13.11
N SER A 2 -24.10 -19.73 12.30
CA SER A 2 -23.02 -20.61 12.74
C SER A 2 -21.75 -19.77 12.78
N THR A 3 -21.24 -19.50 13.98
CA THR A 3 -19.89 -19.00 14.18
C THR A 3 -18.95 -20.10 13.72
N VAL A 4 -18.35 -19.94 12.54
CA VAL A 4 -17.16 -20.69 12.18
C VAL A 4 -16.06 -20.13 13.08
N GLU A 5 -15.84 -20.75 14.24
CA GLU A 5 -14.55 -20.64 14.91
C GLU A 5 -13.56 -21.40 14.02
N GLU A 6 -13.02 -20.70 13.03
CA GLU A 6 -11.84 -21.14 12.32
C GLU A 6 -10.70 -21.20 13.33
N ASP A 7 -10.02 -22.33 13.39
CA ASP A 7 -8.79 -22.53 14.14
C ASP A 7 -7.73 -21.56 13.58
N THR A 8 -7.68 -20.33 14.11
CA THR A 8 -6.73 -19.29 13.69
C THR A 8 -5.36 -19.55 14.29
N THR A 9 -4.79 -20.73 14.04
CA THR A 9 -3.39 -21.01 14.34
C THR A 9 -2.52 -20.23 13.36
N VAL A 10 -1.84 -19.19 13.87
CA VAL A 10 -0.87 -18.42 13.10
C VAL A 10 0.24 -19.38 12.65
N LEU A 11 0.45 -19.43 11.33
CA LEU A 11 1.48 -20.26 10.73
C LEU A 11 2.59 -19.37 10.14
N GLU A 12 3.81 -19.57 10.62
CA GLU A 12 4.99 -18.95 10.04
C GLU A 12 5.30 -19.58 8.66
N LEU A 13 5.31 -18.76 7.61
CA LEU A 13 5.70 -19.19 6.27
C LEU A 13 7.21 -19.11 6.11
N ARG A 14 7.82 -20.17 5.59
CA ARG A 14 9.25 -20.16 5.26
C ARG A 14 9.48 -19.35 3.99
N ILE A 15 10.47 -18.45 4.01
CA ILE A 15 10.91 -17.74 2.82
C ILE A 15 12.12 -18.47 2.22
N SER A 16 12.07 -18.73 0.92
CA SER A 16 13.14 -19.38 0.16
C SER A 16 13.50 -18.58 -1.09
N GLY A 17 14.69 -18.80 -1.64
CA GLY A 17 15.19 -18.11 -2.84
C GLY A 17 16.68 -17.82 -2.69
N SER A 18 17.48 -18.31 -3.64
CA SER A 18 18.95 -18.34 -3.49
C SER A 18 19.61 -16.95 -3.42
N ASN A 19 18.92 -15.93 -3.93
CA ASN A 19 19.46 -14.57 -4.06
C ASN A 19 18.74 -13.56 -3.16
N PHE A 20 17.86 -14.03 -2.26
CA PHE A 20 17.13 -13.18 -1.34
C PHE A 20 17.87 -13.09 0.00
N ASP A 21 18.25 -11.87 0.38
CA ASP A 21 18.88 -11.63 1.67
C ASP A 21 17.81 -11.42 2.75
N LEU A 22 17.52 -12.49 3.49
CA LEU A 22 16.55 -12.46 4.58
C LEU A 22 17.00 -11.55 5.74
N SER A 23 18.30 -11.30 5.91
CA SER A 23 18.82 -10.53 7.04
C SER A 23 18.55 -9.02 6.92
N SER A 24 18.34 -8.53 5.70
CA SER A 24 17.96 -7.15 5.41
C SER A 24 16.48 -7.00 5.03
N PHE A 25 15.67 -8.06 5.17
CA PHE A 25 14.25 -8.02 4.88
C PHE A 25 13.50 -7.17 5.91
N ASN A 26 12.95 -6.06 5.44
CA ASN A 26 12.22 -5.07 6.20
C ASN A 26 10.91 -4.73 5.46
N PRO A 27 9.88 -5.60 5.56
CA PRO A 27 8.64 -5.48 4.80
C PRO A 27 7.78 -4.30 5.29
N HIS A 28 7.04 -3.70 4.36
CA HIS A 28 6.13 -2.58 4.62
C HIS A 28 4.74 -2.90 4.04
N GLY A 29 4.30 -2.24 2.96
CA GLY A 29 3.06 -2.57 2.25
C GLY A 29 3.13 -3.89 1.48
N ILE A 30 2.01 -4.60 1.38
CA ILE A 30 1.91 -5.87 0.64
C ILE A 30 0.69 -5.89 -0.28
N SER A 31 0.75 -6.68 -1.34
CA SER A 31 -0.40 -6.93 -2.20
C SER A 31 -0.35 -8.33 -2.79
N THR A 32 -1.50 -8.96 -2.95
CA THR A 32 -1.61 -10.26 -3.60
C THR A 32 -2.16 -10.11 -5.01
N CYS A 33 -1.71 -10.98 -5.91
CA CYS A 33 -2.37 -11.15 -7.20
C CYS A 33 -2.44 -12.63 -7.56
N THR A 34 -3.62 -13.05 -8.02
CA THR A 34 -3.86 -14.42 -8.46
C THR A 34 -3.90 -14.43 -9.98
N ASN A 35 -3.12 -15.33 -10.58
CA ASN A 35 -3.09 -15.52 -12.02
C ASN A 35 -4.23 -16.44 -12.49
N GLU A 36 -4.45 -16.54 -13.80
CA GLU A 36 -5.50 -17.41 -14.39
C GLU A 36 -5.36 -18.90 -14.02
N ASP A 37 -4.13 -19.35 -13.74
CA ASP A 37 -3.82 -20.72 -13.30
C ASP A 37 -3.95 -20.93 -11.78
N ASN A 38 -4.55 -19.97 -11.06
CA ASN A 38 -4.65 -19.90 -9.60
C ASN A 38 -3.30 -19.79 -8.87
N THR A 39 -2.20 -19.53 -9.57
CA THR A 39 -0.94 -19.20 -8.90
C THR A 39 -1.09 -17.88 -8.15
N MET A 40 -0.89 -17.92 -6.84
CA MET A 40 -0.87 -16.74 -5.99
C MET A 40 0.53 -16.16 -5.90
N TYR A 41 0.63 -14.86 -6.18
CA TYR A 41 1.83 -14.07 -5.97
C TYR A 41 1.59 -13.07 -4.85
N LEU A 42 2.65 -12.80 -4.10
CA LEU A 42 2.72 -11.78 -3.07
C LEU A 42 3.78 -10.77 -3.49
N LEU A 43 3.39 -9.51 -3.67
CA LEU A 43 4.29 -8.39 -3.82
C LEU A 43 4.48 -7.73 -2.46
N VAL A 44 5.72 -7.47 -2.08
CA VAL A 44 6.08 -6.88 -0.79
C VAL A 44 6.97 -5.67 -1.01
N VAL A 45 6.55 -4.51 -0.54
CA VAL A 45 7.43 -3.36 -0.38
C VAL A 45 8.46 -3.70 0.69
N ASN A 46 9.74 -3.49 0.39
CA ASN A 46 10.85 -3.82 1.27
C ASN A 46 11.85 -2.66 1.36
N HIS A 47 12.45 -2.48 2.54
CA HIS A 47 13.38 -1.38 2.82
C HIS A 47 14.78 -1.82 3.29
N PRO A 48 15.57 -2.53 2.45
CA PRO A 48 16.91 -2.95 2.81
C PRO A 48 17.88 -1.76 2.77
N ASP A 49 18.64 -1.54 3.84
CA ASP A 49 19.68 -0.50 3.93
C ASP A 49 19.21 0.90 3.47
N PHE A 50 18.06 1.35 3.95
CA PHE A 50 17.43 2.64 3.60
C PHE A 50 17.06 2.82 2.12
N LYS A 51 17.04 1.74 1.32
CA LYS A 51 16.52 1.74 -0.05
C LYS A 51 15.04 1.33 -0.03
N SER A 52 14.40 1.41 -1.19
CA SER A 52 13.07 0.83 -1.42
C SER A 52 13.10 -0.15 -2.59
N THR A 53 12.48 -1.30 -2.40
CA THR A 53 12.35 -2.37 -3.40
C THR A 53 10.95 -2.95 -3.36
N VAL A 54 10.56 -3.65 -4.42
CA VAL A 54 9.41 -4.55 -4.40
C VAL A 54 9.92 -5.98 -4.57
N GLU A 55 9.61 -6.84 -3.63
CA GLU A 55 9.95 -8.26 -3.67
C GLU A 55 8.75 -9.05 -4.17
N LEU A 56 8.93 -9.80 -5.25
CA LEU A 56 7.92 -10.69 -5.80
C LEU A 56 8.15 -12.10 -5.27
N PHE A 57 7.15 -12.63 -4.58
CA PHE A 57 7.11 -14.01 -4.11
C PHE A 57 5.99 -14.78 -4.80
N LYS A 58 6.23 -16.07 -5.04
CA LYS A 58 5.17 -17.06 -5.31
C LYS A 58 4.81 -17.74 -4.00
N PHE A 59 3.53 -17.79 -3.69
CA PHE A 59 3.03 -18.58 -2.56
C PHE A 59 2.96 -20.06 -2.97
N GLN A 60 3.49 -20.94 -2.11
CA GLN A 60 3.48 -22.38 -2.28
C GLN A 60 2.61 -22.98 -1.19
N GLU A 61 1.37 -23.34 -1.55
CA GLU A 61 0.35 -23.76 -0.59
C GLU A 61 0.69 -25.09 0.10
N GLU A 62 1.21 -26.07 -0.65
CA GLU A 62 1.56 -27.39 -0.10
C GLU A 62 2.69 -27.28 0.93
N GLU A 63 3.72 -26.52 0.61
CA GLU A 63 4.89 -26.32 1.47
C GLU A 63 4.70 -25.23 2.53
N LYS A 64 3.62 -24.44 2.44
CA LYS A 64 3.36 -23.26 3.27
C LYS A 64 4.58 -22.33 3.29
N SER A 65 5.05 -21.97 2.10
CA SER A 65 6.25 -21.15 1.91
C SER A 65 6.05 -20.04 0.87
N LEU A 66 6.94 -19.06 0.94
CA LEU A 66 7.10 -18.01 -0.06
C LEU A 66 8.41 -18.25 -0.82
N LEU A 67 8.29 -18.47 -2.13
CA LEU A 67 9.45 -18.55 -3.03
C LEU A 67 9.72 -17.17 -3.60
N HIS A 68 10.83 -16.55 -3.22
CA HIS A 68 11.30 -15.30 -3.83
C HIS A 68 11.65 -15.53 -5.30
N LEU A 69 11.05 -14.72 -6.17
CA LEU A 69 11.27 -14.78 -7.61
C LEU A 69 12.13 -13.62 -8.09
N LYS A 70 11.90 -12.41 -7.56
CA LYS A 70 12.51 -11.20 -8.10
C LYS A 70 12.51 -10.05 -7.11
N THR A 71 13.61 -9.29 -7.12
CA THR A 71 13.69 -7.96 -6.52
C THR A 71 13.55 -6.91 -7.62
N ILE A 72 12.52 -6.07 -7.53
CA ILE A 72 12.21 -5.00 -8.47
C ILE A 72 12.68 -3.66 -7.87
N LYS A 73 13.43 -2.92 -8.68
CA LYS A 73 13.99 -1.60 -8.35
C LYS A 73 13.80 -0.69 -9.55
N HIS A 74 13.47 0.57 -9.32
CA HIS A 74 13.38 1.55 -10.39
C HIS A 74 13.60 2.96 -9.85
N LYS A 75 14.11 3.88 -10.69
CA LYS A 75 14.35 5.28 -10.31
C LYS A 75 13.10 6.05 -9.87
N LEU A 76 11.92 5.57 -10.25
CA LEU A 76 10.62 6.13 -9.87
C LEU A 76 10.02 5.44 -8.62
N LEU A 77 10.76 4.54 -7.97
CA LEU A 77 10.35 3.88 -6.73
C LEU A 77 11.29 4.22 -5.56
N PRO A 78 11.60 5.52 -5.30
CA PRO A 78 12.59 5.92 -4.30
C PRO A 78 12.16 5.67 -2.84
N ASN A 79 10.87 5.77 -2.50
CA ASN A 79 10.37 5.70 -1.12
C ASN A 79 8.99 5.03 -1.07
N LEU A 80 8.96 3.72 -1.28
CA LEU A 80 7.70 2.99 -1.36
C LEU A 80 7.01 2.88 0.00
N ASN A 81 5.69 3.01 0.00
CA ASN A 81 4.85 2.80 1.17
C ASN A 81 3.88 1.63 0.90
N GLY A 82 2.85 1.87 0.09
CA GLY A 82 1.90 0.87 -0.36
C GLY A 82 2.10 0.40 -1.80
N ILE A 83 1.46 -0.73 -2.12
CA ILE A 83 1.49 -1.35 -3.44
C ILE A 83 0.14 -2.02 -3.74
N VAL A 84 -0.27 -2.01 -5.01
CA VAL A 84 -1.43 -2.77 -5.51
C VAL A 84 -1.01 -3.57 -6.73
N GLY A 85 -1.00 -4.90 -6.58
CA GLY A 85 -0.80 -5.84 -7.66
C GLY A 85 -2.00 -5.83 -8.61
N VAL A 86 -1.73 -5.59 -9.89
CA VAL A 86 -2.69 -5.79 -11.00
C VAL A 86 -2.23 -6.89 -11.96
N GLY A 87 -1.17 -7.61 -11.57
CA GLY A 87 -0.58 -8.77 -12.22
C GLY A 87 0.75 -9.13 -11.56
N PRO A 88 1.38 -10.28 -11.91
CA PRO A 88 2.57 -10.77 -11.20
C PRO A 88 3.75 -9.79 -11.16
N GLU A 89 3.95 -9.03 -12.24
CA GLU A 89 4.97 -7.98 -12.33
C GLU A 89 4.36 -6.61 -12.71
N HIS A 90 3.07 -6.41 -12.46
CA HIS A 90 2.34 -5.20 -12.83
C HIS A 90 1.68 -4.64 -11.58
N PHE A 91 2.00 -3.40 -11.22
CA PHE A 91 1.47 -2.82 -9.99
C PHE A 91 1.41 -1.29 -10.04
N TYR A 92 0.56 -0.75 -9.18
CA TYR A 92 0.67 0.64 -8.74
C TYR A 92 1.44 0.68 -7.44
N ALA A 93 2.44 1.54 -7.35
CA ALA A 93 3.28 1.73 -6.19
C ALA A 93 3.16 3.17 -5.72
N ILE A 94 3.05 3.34 -4.41
CA ILE A 94 2.89 4.63 -3.77
C ILE A 94 4.22 5.05 -3.20
N ASN A 95 4.71 6.23 -3.58
CA ASN A 95 5.84 6.86 -2.93
C ASN A 95 5.34 7.89 -1.92
N ASP A 96 5.61 7.69 -0.63
CA ASP A 96 5.15 8.61 0.42
C ASP A 96 5.97 9.91 0.49
N HIS A 97 7.18 9.90 -0.07
CA HIS A 97 8.05 11.06 -0.20
C HIS A 97 8.74 11.11 -1.56
N TYR A 98 9.05 12.32 -2.00
CA TYR A 98 9.92 12.56 -3.15
C TYR A 98 11.40 12.35 -2.80
N PHE A 99 11.86 12.87 -1.67
CA PHE A 99 13.27 12.79 -1.30
C PHE A 99 13.65 11.44 -0.71
N VAL A 100 14.82 10.88 -1.07
CA VAL A 100 15.34 9.63 -0.47
C VAL A 100 16.06 9.89 0.86
N ASP A 101 16.70 11.06 0.98
CA ASP A 101 17.45 11.42 2.17
C ASP A 101 16.50 11.61 3.38
N PRO A 102 16.73 10.91 4.52
CA PRO A 102 15.83 10.98 5.68
C PRO A 102 15.64 12.38 6.27
N TYR A 103 16.66 13.24 6.17
CA TYR A 103 16.58 14.61 6.65
C TYR A 103 15.71 15.46 5.72
N LEU A 104 15.87 15.32 4.41
CA LEU A 104 15.00 15.98 3.44
C LEU A 104 13.56 15.48 3.48
N ARG A 105 13.33 14.19 3.74
CA ARG A 105 11.96 13.64 3.96
C ARG A 105 11.28 14.30 5.14
N SER A 106 11.99 14.45 6.26
CA SER A 106 11.47 15.15 7.45
C SER A 106 11.03 16.59 7.12
N TRP A 107 11.83 17.30 6.32
CA TRP A 107 11.49 18.66 5.87
C TRP A 107 10.35 18.69 4.86
N GLU A 108 10.27 17.73 3.95
CA GLU A 108 9.16 17.58 3.00
C GLU A 108 7.82 17.47 3.72
N LEU A 109 7.76 16.62 4.75
CA LEU A 109 6.58 16.47 5.60
C LEU A 109 6.30 17.72 6.42
N TYR A 110 7.31 18.28 7.10
CA TYR A 110 7.15 19.46 7.96
C TYR A 110 6.67 20.70 7.19
N LEU A 111 7.16 20.89 5.96
CA LEU A 111 6.77 22.01 5.11
C LEU A 111 5.46 21.76 4.34
N GLY A 112 4.93 20.53 4.37
CA GLY A 112 3.72 20.14 3.65
C GLY A 112 3.86 20.34 2.14
N LEU A 113 4.97 19.90 1.54
CA LEU A 113 5.27 20.17 0.13
C LEU A 113 4.34 19.45 -0.86
N ALA A 114 3.64 18.41 -0.40
CA ALA A 114 2.71 17.62 -1.20
C ALA A 114 3.34 16.95 -2.43
N TRP A 115 4.55 16.41 -2.30
CA TRP A 115 5.29 15.80 -3.42
C TRP A 115 5.20 14.28 -3.47
N SER A 116 4.37 13.65 -2.63
CA SER A 116 4.05 12.23 -2.76
C SER A 116 3.35 11.96 -4.11
N PHE A 117 3.62 10.79 -4.67
CA PHE A 117 3.19 10.41 -6.01
C PHE A 117 3.04 8.90 -6.18
N VAL A 118 2.24 8.52 -7.17
CA VAL A 118 1.93 7.13 -7.50
C VAL A 118 2.51 6.79 -8.87
N VAL A 119 3.08 5.59 -8.94
CA VAL A 119 3.74 5.06 -10.13
C VAL A 119 3.05 3.80 -10.57
N TYR A 120 2.78 3.70 -11.87
CA TYR A 120 2.49 2.43 -12.51
C TYR A 120 3.82 1.80 -12.94
N TYR A 121 4.01 0.53 -12.59
CA TYR A 121 5.14 -0.28 -13.00
C TYR A 121 4.67 -1.49 -13.80
N SER A 122 5.39 -1.76 -14.88
CA SER A 122 5.42 -3.02 -15.61
C SER A 122 6.85 -3.28 -16.09
N PRO A 123 7.18 -4.50 -16.57
CA PRO A 123 8.50 -4.76 -17.15
C PRO A 123 8.84 -3.89 -18.36
N ASN A 124 7.83 -3.39 -19.09
CA ASN A 124 7.99 -2.68 -20.36
C ASN A 124 7.80 -1.16 -20.24
N GLU A 125 7.08 -0.70 -19.21
CA GLU A 125 6.70 0.70 -19.02
C GLU A 125 6.64 1.02 -17.53
N VAL A 126 7.26 2.13 -17.13
CA VAL A 126 7.17 2.67 -15.77
C VAL A 126 6.93 4.18 -15.85
N ARG A 127 5.87 4.67 -15.22
CA ARG A 127 5.52 6.11 -15.24
C ARG A 127 4.75 6.57 -14.01
N VAL A 128 4.89 7.85 -13.70
CA VAL A 128 4.03 8.52 -12.71
C VAL A 128 2.61 8.62 -13.26
N VAL A 129 1.62 8.26 -12.46
CA VAL A 129 0.21 8.22 -12.85
C VAL A 129 -0.68 9.16 -12.05
N ALA A 130 -0.21 9.58 -10.86
CA ALA A 130 -0.84 10.59 -10.04
C ALA A 130 0.21 11.22 -9.11
N SER A 131 0.03 12.48 -8.72
CA SER A 131 0.98 13.22 -7.88
C SER A 131 0.29 14.39 -7.19
N GLY A 132 0.97 15.02 -6.23
CA GLY A 132 0.46 16.21 -5.55
C GLY A 132 -0.21 15.87 -4.23
N PHE A 133 0.27 14.83 -3.54
CA PHE A 133 -0.28 14.33 -2.29
C PHE A 133 0.61 14.74 -1.13
N ASP A 134 0.01 15.14 -0.01
CA ASP A 134 0.75 15.48 1.21
C ASP A 134 1.56 14.27 1.69
N PHE A 135 0.91 13.11 1.73
CA PHE A 135 1.52 11.82 1.98
C PHE A 135 0.58 10.75 1.41
N ALA A 136 1.06 9.62 0.90
CA ALA A 136 0.20 8.57 0.39
C ALA A 136 0.62 7.23 0.97
N VAL A 137 -0.36 6.44 1.41
CA VAL A 137 -0.10 5.22 2.19
C VAL A 137 -0.47 3.99 1.38
N GLU A 138 -1.74 3.84 1.00
CA GLU A 138 -2.21 2.62 0.37
C GLU A 138 -3.26 2.86 -0.72
N SER A 139 -3.41 1.87 -1.61
CA SER A 139 -4.46 1.86 -2.62
C SER A 139 -5.11 0.49 -2.67
N THR A 140 -6.29 0.41 -3.26
CA THR A 140 -6.92 -0.82 -3.72
C THR A 140 -7.01 -0.80 -5.24
N SER A 141 -7.51 -1.88 -5.84
CA SER A 141 -7.70 -2.00 -7.30
C SER A 141 -8.59 -0.91 -7.92
N HIS A 142 -9.40 -0.22 -7.11
CA HIS A 142 -10.38 0.78 -7.55
C HIS A 142 -10.25 2.15 -6.85
N LEU A 143 -9.38 2.30 -5.84
CA LEU A 143 -9.36 3.47 -4.97
C LEU A 143 -7.95 3.78 -4.44
N MET A 144 -7.61 5.05 -4.26
CA MET A 144 -6.29 5.47 -3.79
C MET A 144 -6.43 6.35 -2.54
N ALA A 145 -6.28 5.76 -1.36
CA ALA A 145 -6.41 6.47 -0.09
C ALA A 145 -5.08 7.18 0.23
N MET A 146 -5.12 8.50 0.43
CA MET A 146 -3.90 9.30 0.53
C MET A 146 -4.01 10.27 1.69
N LEU A 147 -3.01 10.27 2.54
CA LEU A 147 -2.89 11.20 3.66
C LEU A 147 -2.95 12.66 3.17
N ALA A 148 -4.03 13.30 3.60
CA ALA A 148 -4.25 14.74 3.74
C ALA A 148 -5.63 14.94 4.38
N HIS A 149 -5.98 14.11 5.39
CA HIS A 149 -7.36 14.03 5.90
C HIS A 149 -8.35 13.65 4.79
N LYS A 150 -7.91 13.05 3.68
CA LYS A 150 -8.71 12.90 2.45
C LYS A 150 -8.64 11.50 1.88
N ILE A 151 -9.71 11.03 1.26
CA ILE A 151 -9.65 9.89 0.33
C ILE A 151 -9.85 10.43 -1.06
N HIS A 152 -8.91 10.16 -1.96
CA HIS A 152 -9.09 10.46 -3.37
C HIS A 152 -9.52 9.21 -4.11
N VAL A 153 -10.42 9.38 -5.07
CA VAL A 153 -10.89 8.27 -5.89
C VAL A 153 -10.44 8.49 -7.32
N TYR A 154 -9.81 7.48 -7.90
CA TYR A 154 -9.31 7.50 -9.27
C TYR A 154 -9.99 6.42 -10.08
N GLU A 155 -10.39 6.77 -11.30
CA GLU A 155 -10.75 5.81 -12.32
C GLU A 155 -9.49 5.25 -12.95
N LYS A 156 -9.40 3.92 -12.98
CA LYS A 156 -8.35 3.19 -13.69
C LYS A 156 -8.81 2.92 -15.13
N HIS A 157 -8.03 3.40 -16.08
CA HIS A 157 -8.26 3.19 -17.51
C HIS A 157 -7.55 1.96 -18.04
N ALA A 158 -7.98 1.45 -19.20
CA ALA A 158 -7.39 0.28 -19.86
C ALA A 158 -5.90 0.44 -20.23
N ASN A 159 -5.44 1.68 -20.42
CA ASN A 159 -4.04 2.04 -20.66
C ASN A 159 -3.24 2.30 -19.35
N TRP A 160 -3.79 1.88 -18.20
CA TRP A 160 -3.20 2.04 -16.87
C TRP A 160 -3.08 3.49 -16.38
N THR A 161 -3.71 4.46 -17.04
CA THR A 161 -3.75 5.84 -16.51
C THR A 161 -4.80 5.94 -15.41
N LEU A 162 -4.60 6.89 -14.49
CA LEU A 162 -5.54 7.21 -13.43
C LEU A 162 -6.13 8.60 -13.70
N THR A 163 -7.45 8.76 -13.60
CA THR A 163 -8.10 10.07 -13.61
C THR A 163 -8.93 10.27 -12.35
N PRO A 164 -8.85 11.44 -11.68
CA PRO A 164 -9.63 11.69 -10.48
C PRO A 164 -11.13 11.67 -10.80
N LEU A 165 -11.90 10.86 -10.07
CA LEU A 165 -13.34 10.71 -10.31
C LEU A 165 -14.17 11.86 -9.73
N LYS A 166 -13.83 12.37 -8.53
CA LYS A 166 -14.60 13.41 -7.80
C LYS A 166 -13.74 14.23 -6.83
N LYS A 167 -14.39 15.15 -6.09
CA LYS A 167 -13.81 15.80 -4.91
C LYS A 167 -13.38 14.74 -3.87
N PRO A 168 -12.24 14.93 -3.22
CA PRO A 168 -11.81 14.06 -2.13
C PRO A 168 -12.85 14.05 -1.00
N LEU A 169 -13.00 12.92 -0.32
CA LEU A 169 -13.78 12.84 0.91
C LEU A 169 -12.91 13.28 2.08
N ASP A 170 -13.33 14.31 2.80
CA ASP A 170 -12.61 14.83 3.98
C ASP A 170 -12.99 14.06 5.25
N PHE A 171 -11.99 13.72 6.05
CA PHE A 171 -12.07 13.03 7.33
C PHE A 171 -11.18 13.72 8.35
N ASN A 172 -11.66 13.90 9.58
CA ASN A 172 -10.87 14.58 10.61
C ASN A 172 -9.87 13.65 11.33
N THR A 173 -9.19 12.78 10.58
CA THR A 173 -8.26 11.78 11.10
C THR A 173 -7.23 11.41 10.02
N LEU A 174 -6.05 10.94 10.44
CA LEU A 174 -5.03 10.48 9.51
C LEU A 174 -5.35 9.05 9.10
N MET A 175 -5.55 8.85 7.81
CA MET A 175 -5.83 7.54 7.24
C MET A 175 -4.54 6.86 6.83
N ASP A 176 -4.42 5.59 7.17
CA ASP A 176 -3.26 4.76 6.88
C ASP A 176 -3.68 3.74 5.81
N ASN A 177 -3.62 2.47 6.13
CA ASN A 177 -3.97 1.38 5.23
C ASN A 177 -5.48 1.30 4.91
N VAL A 178 -5.79 0.87 3.68
CA VAL A 178 -7.15 0.70 3.19
C VAL A 178 -7.35 -0.69 2.58
N SER A 179 -8.36 -1.39 3.08
CA SER A 179 -8.79 -2.70 2.56
C SER A 179 -10.17 -2.58 1.94
N GLN A 180 -10.44 -3.33 0.88
CA GLN A 180 -11.77 -3.42 0.27
C GLN A 180 -12.38 -4.78 0.59
N ASP A 181 -13.64 -4.78 1.03
CA ASP A 181 -14.43 -6.01 1.13
C ASP A 181 -14.80 -6.48 -0.28
N PRO A 182 -14.42 -7.71 -0.68
CA PRO A 182 -14.65 -8.18 -2.05
C PRO A 182 -16.11 -8.53 -2.34
N VAL A 183 -16.97 -8.64 -1.33
CA VAL A 183 -18.40 -8.99 -1.45
C VAL A 183 -19.26 -7.73 -1.54
N THR A 184 -19.01 -6.76 -0.66
CA THR A 184 -19.83 -5.53 -0.57
C THR A 184 -19.21 -4.34 -1.28
N GLY A 185 -17.90 -4.37 -1.56
CA GLY A 185 -17.16 -3.22 -2.10
C GLY A 185 -16.81 -2.17 -1.05
N ASP A 186 -17.22 -2.35 0.21
CA ASP A 186 -16.98 -1.38 1.29
C ASP A 186 -15.49 -1.26 1.60
N LEU A 187 -15.09 -0.07 2.04
CA LEU A 187 -13.72 0.20 2.44
C LEU A 187 -13.58 0.12 3.96
N TRP A 188 -12.50 -0.51 4.38
CA TRP A 188 -12.05 -0.57 5.76
C TRP A 188 -10.75 0.22 5.87
N VAL A 189 -10.80 1.31 6.61
CA VAL A 189 -9.67 2.26 6.70
C VAL A 189 -9.10 2.22 8.12
N GLY A 190 -7.82 1.86 8.23
CA GLY A 190 -7.03 2.02 9.46
C GLY A 190 -6.66 3.49 9.66
N ARG A 191 -6.76 3.99 10.89
CA ARG A 191 -6.61 5.43 11.16
C ARG A 191 -5.82 5.71 12.42
N HIS A 192 -5.11 6.83 12.38
CA HIS A 192 -4.41 7.48 13.49
C HIS A 192 -5.15 8.77 13.87
N PRO A 193 -5.94 8.76 14.97
CA PRO A 193 -6.72 9.94 15.39
C PRO A 193 -5.87 11.17 15.73
N ASN A 194 -4.57 10.99 15.99
CA ASN A 194 -3.67 12.08 16.32
C ASN A 194 -2.29 11.86 15.68
N GLY A 195 -1.96 12.70 14.70
CA GLY A 195 -0.67 12.68 14.00
C GLY A 195 0.55 12.86 14.87
N MET A 196 0.48 13.73 15.88
CA MET A 196 1.62 13.96 16.76
C MET A 196 2.03 12.69 17.48
N LYS A 197 1.06 11.88 17.91
CA LYS A 197 1.32 10.65 18.67
C LYS A 197 1.93 9.52 17.83
N ILE A 198 1.60 9.46 16.54
CA ILE A 198 2.17 8.44 15.65
C ILE A 198 3.57 8.83 15.16
N PHE A 199 3.81 10.11 14.84
CA PHE A 199 5.12 10.57 14.38
C PHE A 199 6.13 10.82 15.52
N PHE A 200 5.65 11.18 16.71
CA PHE A 200 6.48 11.44 17.89
C PHE A 200 6.01 10.55 19.04
N TYR A 201 6.48 9.30 19.02
CA TYR A 201 6.09 8.31 20.02
C TYR A 201 6.45 8.73 21.45
N ASP A 202 5.47 8.64 22.34
CA ASP A 202 5.60 8.87 23.78
C ASP A 202 4.97 7.67 24.53
N PRO A 203 5.73 6.89 25.32
CA PRO A 203 5.21 5.73 26.03
C PRO A 203 4.17 6.10 27.12
N GLU A 204 4.19 7.33 27.65
CA GLU A 204 3.19 7.79 28.63
C GLU A 204 1.89 8.27 27.95
N ASN A 205 1.94 8.50 26.64
CA ASN A 205 0.82 9.02 25.86
C ASN A 205 0.71 8.34 24.48
N PRO A 206 0.49 7.01 24.43
CA PRO A 206 0.59 6.22 23.22
C PRO A 206 -0.44 6.63 22.16
N THR A 207 -0.17 6.20 20.92
CA THR A 207 -1.10 6.36 19.79
C THR A 207 -2.39 5.56 20.03
N GLY A 208 -3.51 6.11 19.57
CA GLY A 208 -4.80 5.40 19.56
C GLY A 208 -5.02 4.69 18.23
N SER A 209 -6.10 3.92 18.13
CA SER A 209 -6.50 3.26 16.89
C SER A 209 -7.98 3.50 16.61
N GLU A 210 -8.32 3.69 15.35
CA GLU A 210 -9.70 3.75 14.87
C GLU A 210 -9.80 2.95 13.58
N CYS A 211 -10.80 2.08 13.48
CA CYS A 211 -11.19 1.40 12.25
C CYS A 211 -12.69 1.65 12.06
N LYS A 212 -13.07 2.21 10.90
CA LYS A 212 -14.49 2.26 10.50
C LYS A 212 -14.66 1.80 9.07
N GLN A 213 -15.81 1.18 8.85
CA GLN A 213 -16.35 0.86 7.54
C GLN A 213 -16.86 2.14 6.89
N GLU A 214 -16.35 2.44 5.70
CA GLU A 214 -16.85 3.50 4.84
C GLU A 214 -17.61 2.84 3.68
N PHE A 215 -18.90 3.17 3.55
CA PHE A 215 -19.75 2.51 2.56
C PHE A 215 -19.40 2.94 1.15
N GLU A 216 -19.39 1.99 0.20
CA GLU A 216 -19.23 2.30 -1.22
C GLU A 216 -20.28 3.32 -1.70
N THR A 217 -21.47 3.30 -1.09
CA THR A 217 -22.52 4.30 -1.34
C THR A 217 -22.13 5.74 -1.02
N HIS A 218 -21.18 6.04 -0.12
CA HIS A 218 -20.71 7.43 0.04
C HIS A 218 -19.84 7.89 -1.15
N PHE A 219 -19.13 6.94 -1.77
CA PHE A 219 -18.35 7.18 -2.98
C PHE A 219 -19.24 7.17 -4.25
N ALA A 220 -20.28 6.33 -4.23
CA ALA A 220 -21.29 6.19 -5.26
C ALA A 220 -22.48 7.15 -5.11
N MET A 221 -22.67 7.92 -4.03
CA MET A 221 -23.76 8.91 -3.90
C MET A 221 -23.35 10.33 -4.27
N GLY A 222 -22.10 10.53 -4.70
CA GLY A 222 -21.72 11.76 -5.38
C GLY A 222 -21.99 11.75 -6.89
N ILE A 223 -22.80 10.82 -7.43
CA ILE A 223 -23.19 10.85 -8.87
C ILE A 223 -24.28 11.89 -9.07
#